data_AF-A0A5F2ICR1-F1
#
_entry.id   AF-A0A5F2ICR1-F1
#
_cell.length_a   1.000
_cell.length_b   1.000
_cell.length_c   1.000
_cell.angle_alpha   90.00
_cell.angle_beta   90.00
_cell.angle_gamma   90.00
#
_symmetry.space_group_name_H-M   'P 1'
#
loop_
_entity.id
_entity.type
_entity.pdbx_description
1 polymer ?
#
loop_
_entity_poly.entity_id
_entity_poly.type
_entity_poly.pdbx_seq_one_letter_code
_entity_poly.pdbx_strand_id
1 'polypeptide(L)'
;MSSRFSNLQNRDALPARPPEPVSVAHHAVVIPTTRKAAAPKPEAAPAKSANKVLDARVRIHRMLLEEINLVALERLPKDEMRRQVHEFVSEKTRQERMAINTAELDALVDDIVDEMVGLGPLEPLLKDPEINDILINGHQNCFVEKRGKLQQVHIPFKDEAHLLRIINKIVAAVGRRVDESAPMVDARMLDGSRFNAAIRPVGVDGPLVSIRKFSKNKLGLHKLVEFGAITQNMAEVLAAAVHARKTTIISGGTGTGKTTMLNALSAFIPEDERLITIEDAAELQLQQPHVARMETRPANIEGHGELKQRDLVKNALRMRPDRVILGECRGEEAFDMLQAMNTGHEGSMATIHANTPRDAISRLEQMLGMTGMPMTVQSIRSQIASALDIIVQLTRLSDGKRKVTSVAEVTGMEGDVIQMQEIFRFVRTGMEADGKIIGHFEATGIRPRFLEDLRNMGIEFPGKYFEPGRPQE
;
A
#
# COMPACT_ATOMS: atom_id res chain seq x y z
N MET A 1 -0.38 82.11 22.54
CA MET A 1 -1.17 82.38 23.75
C MET A 1 -1.68 81.05 24.28
N SER A 2 -1.54 80.83 25.60
CA SER A 2 -2.26 79.87 26.46
C SER A 2 -2.14 78.35 26.15
N SER A 3 -1.91 77.44 27.09
CA SER A 3 -1.43 77.50 28.47
C SER A 3 -1.17 76.05 28.91
N ARG A 4 -0.03 75.82 29.57
CA ARG A 4 0.19 74.67 30.46
C ARG A 4 -0.72 74.81 31.70
N PHE A 5 -0.92 73.70 32.42
CA PHE A 5 -1.55 73.58 33.75
C PHE A 5 -3.08 73.54 33.85
N SER A 6 -3.62 72.33 33.92
CA SER A 6 -4.60 71.97 34.95
C SER A 6 -4.22 70.61 35.51
N ASN A 7 -3.46 70.69 36.61
CA ASN A 7 -3.06 69.57 37.44
C ASN A 7 -4.25 69.01 38.24
N LEU A 8 -4.10 67.75 38.65
CA LEU A 8 -4.54 67.20 39.93
C LEU A 8 -6.05 67.08 40.17
N GLN A 9 -6.57 65.87 39.95
CA GLN A 9 -7.35 65.19 40.97
C GLN A 9 -7.25 63.66 40.81
N ASN A 10 -6.93 63.02 41.95
CA ASN A 10 -6.96 61.59 42.27
C ASN A 10 -5.88 60.67 41.69
N ARG A 11 -4.78 60.63 42.45
CA ARG A 11 -4.00 59.43 42.74
C ARG A 11 -4.91 58.35 43.35
N ASP A 12 -5.04 57.22 42.67
CA ASP A 12 -5.01 55.86 43.24
C ASP A 12 -5.35 54.85 42.12
N ALA A 13 -4.32 54.35 41.45
CA ALA A 13 -4.22 53.02 40.82
C ALA A 13 -2.94 52.97 39.96
N LEU A 14 -2.06 52.01 40.25
CA LEU A 14 -0.93 51.66 39.40
C LEU A 14 -1.43 51.22 38.00
N PRO A 15 -0.86 51.68 36.87
CA PRO A 15 -1.16 51.08 35.58
C PRO A 15 -0.56 49.67 35.51
N ALA A 16 -1.40 48.71 35.13
CA ALA A 16 -1.05 47.30 34.95
C ALA A 16 0.13 47.15 33.97
N ARG A 17 1.03 46.19 34.28
CA ARG A 17 2.06 45.71 33.36
C ARG A 17 1.42 45.33 32.01
N PRO A 18 2.08 45.62 30.87
CA PRO A 18 1.68 45.01 29.61
C PRO A 18 1.74 43.47 29.74
N PRO A 19 0.81 42.72 29.12
CA PRO A 19 0.82 41.27 29.22
C PRO A 19 2.13 40.73 28.64
N GLU A 20 2.79 39.87 29.42
CA GLU A 20 3.94 39.10 28.97
C GLU A 20 3.54 38.26 27.74
N PRO A 21 4.43 38.12 26.74
CA PRO A 21 4.14 37.25 25.61
C PRO A 21 3.92 35.83 26.12
N VAL A 22 2.74 35.29 25.85
CA VAL A 22 2.34 33.92 26.16
C VAL A 22 3.35 33.00 25.46
N SER A 23 4.15 32.27 26.23
CA SER A 23 5.04 31.25 25.70
C SER A 23 4.19 30.17 25.03
N VAL A 24 4.26 30.09 23.70
CA VAL A 24 3.65 29.00 22.95
C VAL A 24 4.41 27.73 23.33
N ALA A 25 3.75 26.84 24.07
CA ALA A 25 4.32 25.57 24.49
C ALA A 25 4.69 24.72 23.27
N HIS A 26 5.97 24.35 23.18
CA HIS A 26 6.52 23.42 22.21
C HIS A 26 5.73 22.11 22.21
N HIS A 27 5.18 21.71 21.06
CA HIS A 27 4.58 20.39 20.91
C HIS A 27 5.56 19.50 20.17
N ALA A 28 6.12 18.49 20.86
CA ALA A 28 6.72 17.35 20.22
C ALA A 28 5.65 16.63 19.38
N VAL A 29 6.02 16.06 18.23
CA VAL A 29 5.13 15.22 17.42
C VAL A 29 4.84 13.94 18.22
N VAL A 30 3.77 13.96 19.01
CA VAL A 30 3.36 12.79 19.81
C VAL A 30 2.62 11.81 18.91
N ILE A 31 3.21 10.63 18.71
CA ILE A 31 2.52 9.49 18.10
C ILE A 31 1.52 8.94 19.15
N PRO A 32 0.20 8.94 18.92
CA PRO A 32 -0.76 8.40 19.89
C PRO A 32 -0.59 6.88 20.03
N THR A 33 -0.21 6.41 21.23
CA THR A 33 0.19 5.03 21.52
C THR A 33 -0.88 4.12 22.11
N THR A 34 -2.13 4.57 22.30
CA THR A 34 -3.12 3.76 23.03
C THR A 34 -4.41 3.51 22.26
N ARG A 35 -4.58 2.26 21.80
CA ARG A 35 -5.89 1.69 21.48
C ARG A 35 -6.18 0.56 22.46
N LYS A 36 -7.32 0.67 23.15
CA LYS A 36 -7.87 -0.29 24.11
C LYS A 36 -7.91 -1.70 23.51
N ALA A 37 -7.30 -2.67 24.20
CA ALA A 37 -7.26 -4.07 23.79
C ALA A 37 -8.67 -4.66 23.70
N ALA A 38 -8.97 -5.34 22.59
CA ALA A 38 -10.15 -6.19 22.47
C ALA A 38 -9.87 -7.54 23.14
N ALA A 39 -10.85 -8.03 23.90
CA ALA A 39 -10.76 -9.30 24.64
C ALA A 39 -10.55 -10.51 23.70
N PRO A 40 -9.79 -11.53 24.13
CA PRO A 40 -9.54 -12.73 23.33
C PRO A 40 -10.82 -13.56 23.18
N LYS A 41 -11.09 -14.03 21.95
CA LYS A 41 -12.14 -15.03 21.67
C LYS A 41 -11.63 -16.44 21.97
N PRO A 42 -12.49 -17.38 22.40
CA PRO A 42 -12.08 -18.75 22.74
C PRO A 42 -11.64 -19.54 21.51
N GLU A 43 -10.60 -20.33 21.69
CA GLU A 43 -9.97 -21.23 20.73
C GLU A 43 -10.88 -22.45 20.47
N ALA A 44 -11.14 -22.78 19.20
CA ALA A 44 -11.97 -23.91 18.79
C ALA A 44 -11.13 -25.19 18.55
N ALA A 45 -11.63 -26.32 19.05
CA ALA A 45 -11.00 -27.64 19.09
C ALA A 45 -10.83 -28.31 17.70
N PRO A 46 -9.95 -29.35 17.56
CA PRO A 46 -9.32 -29.71 16.29
C PRO A 46 -10.15 -30.55 15.30
N ALA A 47 -9.85 -30.30 14.03
CA ALA A 47 -10.39 -30.83 12.77
C ALA A 47 -10.25 -32.35 12.56
N LYS A 48 -11.28 -33.12 12.94
CA LYS A 48 -11.50 -34.49 12.37
C LYS A 48 -12.90 -34.72 11.79
N SER A 49 -13.90 -33.89 12.12
CA SER A 49 -15.26 -33.97 11.54
C SER A 49 -15.47 -33.12 10.27
N ALA A 50 -14.63 -32.10 10.06
CA ALA A 50 -14.77 -31.14 8.96
C ALA A 50 -14.65 -31.78 7.56
N ASN A 51 -13.83 -32.83 7.41
CA ASN A 51 -13.60 -33.47 6.11
C ASN A 51 -14.82 -34.22 5.56
N LYS A 52 -15.68 -34.82 6.39
CA LYS A 52 -16.89 -35.51 5.91
C LYS A 52 -17.99 -34.55 5.45
N VAL A 53 -18.10 -33.39 6.10
CA VAL A 53 -19.08 -32.36 5.76
C VAL A 53 -18.65 -31.62 4.49
N LEU A 54 -17.35 -31.35 4.30
CA LEU A 54 -16.81 -30.80 3.06
C LEU A 54 -17.09 -31.73 1.85
N ASP A 55 -16.84 -33.04 2.00
CA ASP A 55 -17.07 -34.02 0.93
C ASP A 55 -18.56 -34.22 0.57
N ALA A 56 -19.47 -33.99 1.51
CA ALA A 56 -20.90 -33.97 1.23
C ALA A 56 -21.28 -32.66 0.53
N ARG A 57 -20.77 -31.52 1.00
CA ARG A 57 -21.02 -30.19 0.43
C ARG A 57 -20.55 -30.07 -1.01
N VAL A 58 -19.35 -30.55 -1.34
CA VAL A 58 -18.81 -30.55 -2.71
C VAL A 58 -19.63 -31.41 -3.66
N ARG A 59 -20.13 -32.57 -3.19
CA ARG A 59 -21.03 -33.43 -3.97
C ARG A 59 -22.35 -32.73 -4.27
N ILE A 60 -22.94 -32.10 -3.26
CA ILE A 60 -24.21 -31.38 -3.37
C ILE A 60 -24.07 -30.20 -4.31
N HIS A 61 -23.01 -29.40 -4.15
CA HIS A 61 -22.71 -28.28 -5.03
C HIS A 61 -22.60 -28.74 -6.49
N ARG A 62 -21.88 -29.85 -6.75
CA ARG A 62 -21.74 -30.40 -8.09
C ARG A 62 -23.07 -30.86 -8.70
N MET A 63 -23.89 -31.58 -7.94
CA MET A 63 -25.22 -32.05 -8.40
C MET A 63 -26.16 -30.87 -8.68
N LEU A 64 -26.17 -29.85 -7.82
CA LEU A 64 -27.03 -28.68 -7.98
C LEU A 64 -26.62 -27.85 -9.20
N LEU A 65 -25.33 -27.73 -9.50
CA LEU A 65 -24.85 -27.08 -10.73
C LEU A 65 -25.13 -27.86 -12.03
N GLU A 66 -25.44 -29.16 -11.94
CA GLU A 66 -25.77 -29.98 -13.11
C GLU A 66 -27.24 -29.85 -13.51
N GLU A 67 -28.15 -29.62 -12.55
CA GLU A 67 -29.60 -29.53 -12.80
C GLU A 67 -30.13 -28.08 -12.85
N ILE A 68 -29.47 -27.11 -12.19
CA ILE A 68 -29.88 -25.71 -12.24
C ILE A 68 -29.47 -25.09 -13.58
N ASN A 69 -30.45 -24.63 -14.37
CA ASN A 69 -30.18 -23.79 -15.53
C ASN A 69 -29.80 -22.38 -15.07
N LEU A 70 -28.51 -22.19 -14.75
CA LEU A 70 -27.94 -20.94 -14.24
C LEU A 70 -28.35 -19.72 -15.10
N VAL A 71 -28.41 -19.89 -16.42
CA VAL A 71 -28.69 -18.80 -17.39
C VAL A 71 -30.11 -18.24 -17.25
N ALA A 72 -31.08 -19.07 -16.87
CA ALA A 72 -32.48 -18.63 -16.73
C ALA A 72 -32.70 -17.80 -15.46
N LEU A 73 -32.00 -18.17 -14.38
CA LEU A 73 -32.15 -17.55 -13.07
C LEU A 73 -31.32 -16.26 -12.93
N GLU A 74 -30.19 -16.12 -13.65
CA GLU A 74 -29.36 -14.90 -13.68
C GLU A 74 -30.15 -13.61 -14.02
N ARG A 75 -31.30 -13.74 -14.68
CA ARG A 75 -32.16 -12.60 -15.08
C ARG A 75 -33.11 -12.12 -13.98
N LEU A 76 -33.23 -12.84 -12.87
CA LEU A 76 -34.15 -12.49 -11.78
C LEU A 76 -33.53 -11.49 -10.80
N PRO A 77 -34.35 -10.67 -10.11
CA PRO A 77 -33.90 -9.87 -8.98
C PRO A 77 -33.29 -10.75 -7.87
N LYS A 78 -32.24 -10.26 -7.20
CA LYS A 78 -31.43 -11.03 -6.25
C LYS A 78 -32.25 -11.70 -5.13
N ASP A 79 -33.24 -11.01 -4.59
CA ASP A 79 -34.08 -11.54 -3.51
C ASP A 79 -34.99 -12.69 -4.00
N GLU A 80 -35.51 -12.57 -5.22
CA GLU A 80 -36.37 -13.57 -5.83
C GLU A 80 -35.57 -14.80 -6.29
N MET A 81 -34.38 -14.58 -6.84
CA MET A 81 -33.43 -15.64 -7.14
C MET A 81 -33.04 -16.40 -5.88
N ARG A 82 -32.67 -15.71 -4.79
CA ARG A 82 -32.33 -16.35 -3.51
C ARG A 82 -33.48 -17.23 -3.00
N ARG A 83 -34.72 -16.74 -3.09
CA ARG A 83 -35.91 -17.51 -2.69
C ARG A 83 -36.07 -18.79 -3.52
N GLN A 84 -35.98 -18.68 -4.85
CA GLN A 84 -36.11 -19.85 -5.73
C GLN A 84 -34.97 -20.86 -5.54
N VAL A 85 -33.74 -20.38 -5.36
CA VAL A 85 -32.59 -21.24 -5.03
C VAL A 85 -32.82 -21.94 -3.71
N HIS A 86 -33.28 -21.22 -2.67
CA HIS A 86 -33.58 -21.82 -1.37
C HIS A 86 -34.66 -22.91 -1.47
N GLU A 87 -35.76 -22.66 -2.20
CA GLU A 87 -36.81 -23.65 -2.42
C GLU A 87 -36.27 -24.91 -3.13
N PHE A 88 -35.51 -24.72 -4.21
CA PHE A 88 -34.91 -25.82 -4.97
C PHE A 88 -33.93 -26.64 -4.13
N VAL A 89 -33.02 -25.98 -3.41
CA VAL A 89 -32.01 -26.63 -2.56
C VAL A 89 -32.67 -27.36 -1.39
N SER A 90 -33.69 -26.76 -0.77
CA SER A 90 -34.46 -27.41 0.30
C SER A 90 -35.23 -28.62 -0.18
N GLU A 91 -35.80 -28.59 -1.38
CA GLU A 91 -36.48 -29.73 -1.98
C GLU A 91 -35.49 -30.86 -2.26
N LYS A 92 -34.33 -30.53 -2.82
CA LYS A 92 -33.35 -31.52 -3.26
C LYS A 92 -32.62 -32.20 -2.10
N THR A 93 -32.26 -31.44 -1.07
CA THR A 93 -31.70 -32.00 0.17
C THR A 93 -32.67 -32.95 0.86
N ARG A 94 -33.99 -32.68 0.78
CA ARG A 94 -35.03 -33.59 1.28
C ARG A 94 -35.17 -34.85 0.41
N GLN A 95 -35.15 -34.73 -0.93
CA GLN A 95 -35.22 -35.88 -1.85
C GLN A 95 -34.06 -36.86 -1.65
N GLU A 96 -32.85 -36.34 -1.47
CA GLU A 96 -31.63 -37.14 -1.24
C GLU A 96 -31.44 -37.61 0.22
N ARG A 97 -32.40 -37.32 1.11
CA ARG A 97 -32.36 -37.65 2.55
C ARG A 97 -31.09 -37.18 3.25
N MET A 98 -30.62 -35.98 2.91
CA MET A 98 -29.40 -35.42 3.47
C MET A 98 -29.63 -34.89 4.89
N ALA A 99 -28.72 -35.22 5.80
CA ALA A 99 -28.71 -34.68 7.16
C ALA A 99 -27.99 -33.32 7.18
N ILE A 100 -28.72 -32.27 6.81
CA ILE A 100 -28.25 -30.87 6.80
C ILE A 100 -29.09 -30.06 7.81
N ASN A 101 -28.43 -29.22 8.61
CA ASN A 101 -29.12 -28.27 9.49
C ASN A 101 -29.42 -26.93 8.77
N THR A 102 -30.22 -26.06 9.38
CA THR A 102 -30.63 -24.78 8.75
C THR A 102 -29.44 -23.89 8.38
N ALA A 103 -28.42 -23.79 9.23
CA ALA A 103 -27.23 -22.97 8.95
C ALA A 103 -26.38 -23.54 7.80
N GLU A 104 -26.32 -24.86 7.66
CA GLU A 104 -25.66 -25.53 6.54
C GLU A 104 -26.44 -25.37 5.23
N LEU A 105 -27.77 -25.39 5.29
CA LEU A 105 -28.64 -25.14 4.14
C LEU A 105 -28.48 -23.69 3.66
N ASP A 106 -28.52 -22.73 4.57
CA ASP A 106 -28.33 -21.31 4.25
C ASP A 106 -26.94 -21.06 3.63
N ALA A 107 -25.88 -21.69 4.17
CA ALA A 107 -24.54 -21.59 3.59
C ALA A 107 -24.47 -22.17 2.17
N LEU A 108 -25.17 -23.27 1.89
CA LEU A 108 -25.22 -23.86 0.55
C LEU A 108 -26.01 -22.99 -0.44
N VAL A 109 -27.10 -22.37 0.02
CA VAL A 109 -27.85 -21.38 -0.77
C VAL A 109 -26.98 -20.17 -1.07
N ASP A 110 -26.23 -19.66 -0.08
CA ASP A 110 -25.26 -18.59 -0.28
C ASP A 110 -24.20 -18.97 -1.32
N ASP A 111 -23.63 -20.17 -1.24
CA ASP A 111 -22.63 -20.67 -2.20
C ASP A 111 -23.19 -20.70 -3.63
N ILE A 112 -24.44 -21.17 -3.83
CA ILE A 112 -25.08 -21.23 -5.16
C ILE A 112 -25.47 -19.85 -5.67
N VAL A 113 -25.95 -18.97 -4.80
CA VAL A 113 -26.24 -17.58 -5.17
C VAL A 113 -24.95 -16.83 -5.54
N ASP A 114 -23.85 -17.06 -4.82
CA ASP A 114 -22.54 -16.51 -5.14
C ASP A 114 -22.00 -17.11 -6.46
N GLU A 115 -22.31 -18.36 -6.81
CA GLU A 115 -22.02 -18.93 -8.14
C GLU A 115 -22.79 -18.21 -9.26
N MET A 116 -24.08 -17.95 -9.04
CA MET A 116 -24.96 -17.37 -10.04
C MET A 116 -24.73 -15.87 -10.22
N VAL A 117 -24.52 -15.12 -9.13
CA VAL A 117 -24.44 -13.65 -9.16
C VAL A 117 -23.02 -13.14 -8.89
N GLY A 118 -22.24 -13.86 -8.09
CA GLY A 118 -20.86 -13.54 -7.76
C GLY A 118 -19.84 -14.23 -8.66
N LEU A 119 -18.65 -14.43 -8.11
CA LEU A 119 -17.46 -15.07 -8.69
C LEU A 119 -17.32 -16.54 -8.21
N GLY A 120 -18.41 -17.12 -7.70
CA GLY A 120 -18.55 -18.51 -7.26
C GLY A 120 -17.56 -18.92 -6.16
N PRO A 121 -16.72 -19.93 -6.39
CA PRO A 121 -15.84 -20.48 -5.35
C PRO A 121 -14.72 -19.52 -4.92
N LEU A 122 -14.58 -18.36 -5.56
CA LEU A 122 -13.62 -17.33 -5.17
C LEU A 122 -14.12 -16.41 -4.05
N GLU A 123 -15.44 -16.22 -3.90
CA GLU A 123 -16.03 -15.30 -2.93
C GLU A 123 -15.54 -15.52 -1.50
N PRO A 124 -15.52 -16.75 -0.95
CA PRO A 124 -15.04 -16.99 0.41
C PRO A 124 -13.59 -16.54 0.60
N LEU A 125 -12.74 -16.73 -0.41
CA LEU A 125 -11.32 -16.36 -0.37
C LEU A 125 -11.13 -14.84 -0.50
N LEU A 126 -11.93 -14.19 -1.33
CA LEU A 126 -11.96 -12.73 -1.47
C LEU A 126 -12.46 -12.06 -0.18
N LYS A 127 -13.43 -12.66 0.51
CA LYS A 127 -13.97 -12.18 1.79
C LYS A 127 -13.02 -12.41 2.98
N ASP A 128 -12.14 -13.41 2.94
CA ASP A 128 -11.21 -13.74 4.05
C ASP A 128 -10.10 -12.69 4.24
N PRO A 129 -10.09 -11.88 5.31
CA PRO A 129 -9.10 -10.82 5.51
C PRO A 129 -7.67 -11.32 5.76
N GLU A 130 -7.45 -12.62 6.01
CA GLU A 130 -6.11 -13.19 6.17
C GLU A 130 -5.42 -13.53 4.85
N ILE A 131 -6.18 -13.58 3.75
CA ILE A 131 -5.66 -13.85 2.39
C ILE A 131 -5.28 -12.53 1.72
N ASN A 132 -4.05 -12.47 1.22
CA ASN A 132 -3.52 -11.34 0.47
C ASN A 132 -3.50 -11.60 -1.04
N ASP A 133 -2.99 -12.76 -1.47
CA ASP A 133 -2.88 -13.16 -2.87
C ASP A 133 -3.61 -14.50 -3.10
N ILE A 134 -4.26 -14.66 -4.25
CA ILE A 134 -4.88 -15.91 -4.73
C ILE A 134 -4.23 -16.23 -6.09
N LEU A 135 -3.60 -17.40 -6.22
CA LEU A 135 -2.90 -17.84 -7.43
C LEU A 135 -3.52 -19.15 -7.91
N ILE A 136 -3.89 -19.23 -9.18
CA ILE A 136 -4.58 -20.38 -9.78
C ILE A 136 -3.77 -20.81 -11.00
N ASN A 137 -3.26 -22.03 -10.95
CA ASN A 137 -2.50 -22.66 -12.04
C ASN A 137 -3.37 -23.77 -12.65
N GLY A 138 -4.48 -23.37 -13.26
CA GLY A 138 -5.56 -24.28 -13.66
C GLY A 138 -6.51 -24.67 -12.52
N HIS A 139 -7.66 -25.23 -12.88
CA HIS A 139 -8.79 -25.48 -11.98
C HIS A 139 -8.51 -26.45 -10.81
N GLN A 140 -7.41 -27.22 -10.84
CA GLN A 140 -7.07 -28.21 -9.82
C GLN A 140 -5.91 -27.78 -8.90
N ASN A 141 -5.17 -26.74 -9.26
CA ASN A 141 -3.93 -26.37 -8.56
C ASN A 141 -3.97 -24.90 -8.16
N CYS A 142 -4.39 -24.65 -6.91
CA CYS A 142 -4.61 -23.31 -6.38
C CYS A 142 -3.77 -23.06 -5.12
N PHE A 143 -3.35 -21.81 -4.95
CA PHE A 143 -2.57 -21.35 -3.81
C PHE A 143 -3.15 -20.04 -3.29
N VAL A 144 -3.00 -19.82 -1.99
CA VAL A 144 -3.28 -18.53 -1.35
C VAL A 144 -2.08 -18.09 -0.53
N GLU A 145 -1.82 -16.79 -0.49
CA GLU A 145 -0.85 -16.21 0.43
C GLU A 145 -1.57 -15.80 1.71
N LYS A 146 -1.24 -16.50 2.80
CA LYS A 146 -1.67 -16.15 4.16
C LYS A 146 -0.45 -15.81 5.00
N ARG A 147 -0.44 -14.61 5.59
CA ARG A 147 0.63 -14.13 6.50
C ARG A 147 2.04 -14.25 5.91
N GLY A 148 2.21 -13.95 4.63
CA GLY A 148 3.49 -13.93 3.91
C GLY A 148 3.98 -15.30 3.42
N LYS A 149 3.18 -16.35 3.58
CA LYS A 149 3.50 -17.72 3.13
C LYS A 149 2.44 -18.22 2.15
N LEU A 150 2.91 -18.80 1.04
CA LEU A 150 2.04 -19.50 0.09
C LEU A 150 1.61 -20.85 0.66
N GLN A 151 0.33 -21.13 0.55
CA GLN A 151 -0.30 -22.37 1.01
C GLN A 151 -1.16 -22.92 -0.12
N GLN A 152 -1.01 -24.21 -0.42
CA GLN A 152 -1.89 -24.87 -1.37
C GLN A 152 -3.29 -25.01 -0.78
N VAL A 153 -4.31 -24.71 -1.57
CA VAL A 153 -5.71 -24.82 -1.15
C VAL A 153 -6.54 -25.49 -2.25
N HIS A 154 -7.61 -26.17 -1.84
CA HIS A 154 -8.58 -26.69 -2.78
C HIS A 154 -9.68 -25.65 -3.00
N ILE A 155 -9.82 -25.18 -4.24
CA ILE A 155 -10.94 -24.35 -4.68
C ILE A 155 -11.86 -25.25 -5.51
N PRO A 156 -13.15 -25.38 -5.17
CA PRO A 156 -14.04 -26.38 -5.78
C PRO A 156 -14.54 -25.95 -7.17
N PHE A 157 -13.61 -25.70 -8.11
CA PHE A 157 -13.95 -25.53 -9.52
C PHE A 157 -14.50 -26.86 -10.10
N LYS A 158 -15.52 -26.77 -10.95
CA LYS A 158 -16.15 -27.94 -11.59
C LYS A 158 -15.22 -28.55 -12.65
N ASP A 159 -14.69 -27.69 -13.50
CA ASP A 159 -13.83 -28.00 -14.64
C ASP A 159 -13.09 -26.73 -15.11
N GLU A 160 -12.24 -26.85 -16.13
CA GLU A 160 -11.55 -25.71 -16.75
C GLU A 160 -12.53 -24.68 -17.34
N ALA A 161 -13.65 -25.14 -17.92
CA ALA A 161 -14.68 -24.26 -18.47
C ALA A 161 -15.35 -23.41 -17.39
N HIS A 162 -15.50 -23.93 -16.17
CA HIS A 162 -16.01 -23.19 -15.03
C HIS A 162 -15.07 -22.04 -14.64
N LEU A 163 -13.77 -22.32 -14.51
CA LEU A 163 -12.78 -21.27 -14.25
C LEU A 163 -12.81 -20.19 -15.34
N LEU A 164 -12.88 -20.57 -16.61
CA LEU A 164 -12.99 -19.63 -17.74
C LEU A 164 -14.25 -18.75 -17.67
N ARG A 165 -15.41 -19.29 -17.25
CA ARG A 165 -16.63 -18.49 -17.05
C ARG A 165 -16.42 -17.42 -15.98
N ILE A 166 -15.80 -17.77 -14.85
CA ILE A 166 -15.52 -16.82 -13.77
C ILE A 166 -14.55 -15.73 -14.25
N ILE A 167 -13.46 -16.11 -14.93
CA ILE A 167 -12.52 -15.15 -15.52
C ILE A 167 -13.27 -14.18 -16.43
N ASN A 168 -14.10 -14.69 -17.35
CA ASN A 168 -14.89 -13.86 -18.27
C ASN A 168 -15.85 -12.92 -17.55
N LYS A 169 -16.48 -13.38 -16.45
CA LYS A 169 -17.37 -12.56 -15.61
C LYS A 169 -16.61 -11.40 -14.96
N ILE A 170 -15.43 -11.66 -14.41
CA ILE A 170 -14.57 -10.64 -13.78
C ILE A 170 -14.18 -9.57 -14.80
N VAL A 171 -13.68 -9.97 -15.97
CA VAL A 171 -13.19 -9.01 -16.97
C VAL A 171 -14.33 -8.25 -17.65
N ALA A 172 -15.47 -8.89 -17.89
CA ALA A 172 -16.64 -8.25 -18.49
C ALA A 172 -17.19 -7.13 -17.58
N ALA A 173 -17.21 -7.35 -16.26
CA ALA A 173 -17.65 -6.35 -15.28
C ALA A 173 -16.83 -5.04 -15.32
N VAL A 174 -15.60 -5.09 -15.84
CA VAL A 174 -14.68 -3.94 -15.94
C VAL A 174 -14.45 -3.48 -17.38
N GLY A 175 -15.27 -3.96 -18.32
CA GLY A 175 -15.20 -3.59 -19.74
C GLY A 175 -13.97 -4.14 -20.47
N ARG A 176 -13.39 -5.24 -19.98
CA ARG A 176 -12.27 -5.96 -20.61
C ARG A 176 -12.75 -7.30 -21.16
N ARG A 177 -11.93 -7.94 -22.00
CA ARG A 177 -12.23 -9.24 -22.60
C ARG A 177 -10.96 -10.10 -22.61
N VAL A 178 -11.14 -11.42 -22.55
CA VAL A 178 -10.07 -12.41 -22.68
C VAL A 178 -10.58 -13.58 -23.50
N ASP A 179 -9.90 -13.87 -24.60
CA ASP A 179 -10.26 -14.89 -25.58
C ASP A 179 -9.00 -15.34 -26.35
N GLU A 180 -9.13 -16.24 -27.33
CA GLU A 180 -7.98 -16.75 -28.08
C GLU A 180 -7.23 -15.66 -28.88
N SER A 181 -7.89 -14.55 -29.23
CA SER A 181 -7.28 -13.42 -29.91
C SER A 181 -6.55 -12.46 -28.96
N ALA A 182 -7.02 -12.38 -27.71
CA ALA A 182 -6.41 -11.62 -26.62
C ALA A 182 -6.29 -12.52 -25.37
N PRO A 183 -5.30 -13.43 -25.33
CA PRO A 183 -5.24 -14.49 -24.32
C PRO A 183 -4.72 -14.03 -22.96
N MET A 184 -4.41 -12.74 -22.79
CA MET A 184 -3.92 -12.16 -21.54
C MET A 184 -4.73 -10.91 -21.20
N VAL A 185 -4.96 -10.70 -19.91
CA VAL A 185 -5.73 -9.56 -19.42
C VAL A 185 -5.23 -9.10 -18.05
N ASP A 186 -5.08 -7.79 -17.92
CA ASP A 186 -4.88 -7.09 -16.65
C ASP A 186 -6.11 -6.22 -16.37
N ALA A 187 -6.62 -6.33 -15.15
CA ALA A 187 -7.87 -5.70 -14.75
C ALA A 187 -7.85 -5.29 -13.27
N ARG A 188 -8.71 -4.32 -12.94
CA ARG A 188 -9.02 -3.94 -11.57
C ARG A 188 -10.44 -4.37 -11.25
N MET A 189 -10.59 -5.33 -10.35
CA MET A 189 -11.89 -5.84 -9.89
C MET A 189 -12.71 -4.73 -9.20
N LEU A 190 -14.02 -4.93 -9.11
CA LEU A 190 -14.94 -3.95 -8.50
C LEU A 190 -14.65 -3.68 -7.01
N ASP A 191 -14.03 -4.65 -6.31
CA ASP A 191 -13.59 -4.51 -4.92
C ASP A 191 -12.24 -3.76 -4.78
N GLY A 192 -11.63 -3.36 -5.90
CA GLY A 192 -10.34 -2.69 -5.98
C GLY A 192 -9.14 -3.64 -6.11
N SER A 193 -9.34 -4.96 -6.03
CA SER A 193 -8.29 -5.97 -6.15
C SER A 193 -7.71 -5.99 -7.57
N ARG A 194 -6.41 -6.28 -7.68
CA ARG A 194 -5.74 -6.44 -8.98
C ARG A 194 -5.95 -7.86 -9.48
N PHE A 195 -6.35 -8.00 -10.74
CA PHE A 195 -6.62 -9.26 -11.40
C PHE A 195 -5.77 -9.37 -12.66
N ASN A 196 -5.01 -10.44 -12.78
CA ASN A 196 -4.32 -10.83 -14.00
C ASN A 196 -4.77 -12.24 -14.38
N ALA A 197 -5.03 -12.47 -15.67
CA ALA A 197 -5.24 -13.81 -16.18
C ALA A 197 -4.56 -14.02 -17.54
N ALA A 198 -4.12 -15.27 -17.76
CA ALA A 198 -3.61 -15.73 -19.04
C ALA A 198 -4.24 -17.09 -19.37
N ILE A 199 -4.84 -17.21 -20.56
CA ILE A 199 -5.47 -18.43 -21.04
C ILE A 199 -4.67 -19.04 -22.20
N ARG A 200 -5.11 -20.18 -22.74
CA ARG A 200 -4.48 -20.78 -23.92
C ARG A 200 -4.50 -19.79 -25.09
N PRO A 201 -3.43 -19.74 -25.91
CA PRO A 201 -2.26 -20.61 -25.91
C PRO A 201 -1.12 -20.21 -24.95
N VAL A 202 -1.26 -19.11 -24.20
CA VAL A 202 -0.20 -18.62 -23.28
C VAL A 202 -0.09 -19.52 -22.04
N GLY A 203 -1.21 -19.83 -21.40
CA GLY A 203 -1.29 -20.82 -20.33
C GLY A 203 -1.37 -22.23 -20.90
N VAL A 204 -0.23 -22.90 -21.05
CA VAL A 204 -0.12 -24.21 -21.74
C VAL A 204 -0.97 -25.29 -21.04
N ASP A 205 -0.90 -25.34 -19.72
CA ASP A 205 -1.58 -26.36 -18.90
C ASP A 205 -3.02 -25.95 -18.50
N GLY A 206 -3.49 -24.80 -18.98
CA GLY A 206 -4.80 -24.23 -18.67
C GLY A 206 -4.73 -22.77 -18.20
N PRO A 207 -5.86 -22.18 -17.77
CA PRO A 207 -5.94 -20.79 -17.34
C PRO A 207 -5.08 -20.52 -16.10
N LEU A 208 -4.25 -19.49 -16.19
CA LEU A 208 -3.47 -18.93 -15.10
C LEU A 208 -4.17 -17.68 -14.59
N VAL A 209 -4.35 -17.56 -13.27
CA VAL A 209 -4.96 -16.37 -12.64
C VAL A 209 -4.14 -15.95 -11.44
N SER A 210 -3.91 -14.65 -11.31
CA SER A 210 -3.32 -14.03 -10.13
C SER A 210 -4.22 -12.90 -9.65
N ILE A 211 -4.71 -13.02 -8.41
CA ILE A 211 -5.50 -11.98 -7.75
C ILE A 211 -4.71 -11.47 -6.56
N ARG A 212 -4.35 -10.18 -6.58
CA ARG A 212 -3.82 -9.49 -5.41
C ARG A 212 -4.92 -8.65 -4.79
N LYS A 213 -5.33 -9.04 -3.58
CA LYS A 213 -6.43 -8.38 -2.89
C LYS A 213 -6.05 -6.99 -2.45
N PHE A 214 -7.01 -6.08 -2.55
CA PHE A 214 -6.84 -4.75 -1.99
C PHE A 214 -6.84 -4.81 -0.46
N SER A 215 -5.69 -4.55 0.16
CA SER A 215 -5.57 -4.56 1.63
C SER A 215 -6.37 -3.39 2.22
N LYS A 216 -7.37 -3.71 3.06
CA LYS A 216 -8.11 -2.71 3.83
C LYS A 216 -7.36 -2.27 5.10
N ASN A 217 -6.32 -2.99 5.50
CA ASN A 217 -5.59 -2.73 6.74
C ASN A 217 -4.45 -1.72 6.50
N LYS A 218 -4.68 -0.50 6.98
CA LYS A 218 -3.69 0.59 6.99
C LYS A 218 -2.67 0.33 8.10
N LEU A 219 -1.45 -0.05 7.74
CA LEU A 219 -0.33 -0.09 8.67
C LEU A 219 0.20 1.33 8.88
N GLY A 220 -0.05 1.88 10.06
CA GLY A 220 0.53 3.16 10.48
C GLY A 220 1.97 3.00 10.96
N LEU A 221 2.69 4.12 11.07
CA LEU A 221 4.09 4.13 11.49
C LEU A 221 4.28 3.52 12.90
N HIS A 222 3.33 3.73 13.82
CA HIS A 222 3.32 3.10 15.14
C HIS A 222 3.35 1.57 15.09
N LYS A 223 2.64 0.92 14.14
CA LYS A 223 2.70 -0.53 13.97
C LYS A 223 4.05 -1.00 13.45
N LEU A 224 4.71 -0.20 12.61
CA LEU A 224 6.05 -0.51 12.14
C LEU A 224 7.06 -0.47 13.29
N VAL A 225 6.87 0.44 14.26
CA VAL A 225 7.65 0.46 15.52
C VAL A 225 7.35 -0.78 16.37
N GLU A 226 6.07 -1.12 16.59
CA GLU A 226 5.68 -2.32 17.34
C GLU A 226 6.26 -3.61 16.74
N PHE A 227 6.35 -3.71 15.41
CA PHE A 227 6.97 -4.85 14.72
C PHE A 227 8.50 -4.83 14.71
N GLY A 228 9.13 -3.77 15.22
CA GLY A 228 10.57 -3.58 15.20
C GLY A 228 11.14 -3.43 13.78
N ALA A 229 10.33 -2.91 12.85
CA ALA A 229 10.76 -2.59 11.49
C ALA A 229 11.57 -1.28 11.43
N ILE A 230 11.28 -0.38 12.39
CA ILE A 230 11.93 0.92 12.62
C ILE A 230 11.86 1.21 14.12
N THR A 231 12.76 2.02 14.68
CA THR A 231 12.67 2.45 16.09
C THR A 231 11.79 3.69 16.25
N GLN A 232 11.45 4.03 17.49
CA GLN A 232 10.63 5.20 17.78
C GLN A 232 11.36 6.49 17.39
N ASN A 233 12.65 6.62 17.74
CA ASN A 233 13.44 7.80 17.40
C ASN A 233 13.53 8.03 15.88
N MET A 234 13.77 6.96 15.11
CA MET A 234 13.83 7.03 13.66
C MET A 234 12.46 7.41 13.06
N ALA A 235 11.38 6.85 13.60
CA ALA A 235 10.02 7.15 13.15
C ALA A 235 9.65 8.62 13.35
N GLU A 236 9.99 9.20 14.51
CA GLU A 236 9.74 10.61 14.81
C GLU A 236 10.53 11.55 13.90
N VAL A 237 11.80 11.25 13.63
CA VAL A 237 12.63 12.06 12.72
C VAL A 237 12.08 12.02 11.29
N LEU A 238 11.69 10.84 10.79
CA LEU A 238 11.09 10.72 9.46
C LEU A 238 9.71 11.40 9.37
N ALA A 239 8.88 11.26 10.39
CA ALA A 239 7.59 11.94 10.48
C ALA A 239 7.76 13.46 10.43
N ALA A 240 8.72 14.00 11.20
CA ALA A 240 9.04 15.42 11.19
C ALA A 240 9.59 15.88 9.83
N ALA A 241 10.44 15.08 9.18
CA ALA A 241 10.95 15.40 7.85
C ALA A 241 9.83 15.49 6.80
N VAL A 242 8.87 14.55 6.82
CA VAL A 242 7.68 14.60 5.94
C VAL A 242 6.84 15.84 6.23
N HIS A 243 6.64 16.18 7.51
CA HIS A 243 5.93 17.37 7.92
C HIS A 243 6.62 18.65 7.39
N ALA A 244 7.95 18.70 7.44
CA ALA A 244 8.80 19.78 6.93
C ALA A 244 9.04 19.74 5.41
N ARG A 245 8.17 19.06 4.66
CA ARG A 245 8.22 18.96 3.19
C ARG A 245 9.57 18.47 2.64
N LYS A 246 10.25 17.57 3.36
CA LYS A 246 11.46 16.92 2.84
C LYS A 246 11.09 15.84 1.82
N THR A 247 11.57 16.01 0.60
CA THR A 247 11.32 15.09 -0.52
C THR A 247 11.97 13.74 -0.21
N THR A 248 11.16 12.68 -0.20
CA THR A 248 11.58 11.38 0.34
C THR A 248 11.38 10.27 -0.69
N ILE A 249 12.46 9.53 -0.99
CA ILE A 249 12.43 8.30 -1.77
C ILE A 249 12.45 7.09 -0.85
N ILE A 250 11.48 6.20 -1.00
CA ILE A 250 11.44 4.92 -0.31
C ILE A 250 11.99 3.84 -1.26
N SER A 251 13.18 3.34 -0.96
CA SER A 251 13.91 2.36 -1.76
C SER A 251 13.83 0.95 -1.17
N GLY A 252 13.89 -0.08 -2.01
CA GLY A 252 13.89 -1.48 -1.59
C GLY A 252 13.54 -2.49 -2.67
N GLY A 253 13.91 -3.75 -2.45
CA GLY A 253 13.52 -4.86 -3.32
C GLY A 253 12.01 -5.12 -3.38
N THR A 254 11.62 -6.14 -4.14
CA THR A 254 10.21 -6.57 -4.22
C THR A 254 9.75 -7.14 -2.86
N GLY A 255 8.55 -6.76 -2.42
CA GLY A 255 7.95 -7.28 -1.18
C GLY A 255 8.61 -6.83 0.12
N THR A 256 9.47 -5.80 0.09
CA THR A 256 10.09 -5.21 1.30
C THR A 256 9.17 -4.26 2.06
N GLY A 257 8.04 -3.86 1.48
CA GLY A 257 7.04 -2.98 2.10
C GLY A 257 7.17 -1.49 1.76
N LYS A 258 7.70 -1.13 0.59
CA LYS A 258 7.87 0.27 0.16
C LYS A 258 6.57 1.08 0.18
N THR A 259 5.54 0.60 -0.49
CA THR A 259 4.21 1.24 -0.52
C THR A 259 3.63 1.35 0.89
N THR A 260 3.86 0.34 1.74
CA THR A 260 3.43 0.36 3.15
C THR A 260 4.13 1.46 3.94
N MET A 261 5.46 1.62 3.80
CA MET A 261 6.21 2.68 4.45
C MET A 261 5.79 4.06 3.93
N LEU A 262 5.64 4.22 2.60
CA LEU A 262 5.16 5.46 2.01
C LEU A 262 3.80 5.85 2.59
N ASN A 263 2.86 4.90 2.65
CA ASN A 263 1.52 5.13 3.18
C ASN A 263 1.50 5.39 4.71
N ALA A 264 2.48 4.87 5.44
CA ALA A 264 2.65 5.15 6.86
C ALA A 264 3.22 6.55 7.09
N LEU A 265 4.20 6.97 6.30
CA LEU A 265 4.81 8.29 6.33
C LEU A 265 3.85 9.37 5.83
N SER A 266 3.00 9.07 4.84
CA SER A 266 2.04 10.03 4.30
C SER A 266 1.04 10.53 5.34
N ALA A 267 0.83 9.81 6.45
CA ALA A 267 -0.03 10.25 7.54
C ALA A 267 0.47 11.51 8.25
N PHE A 268 1.74 11.88 8.07
CA PHE A 268 2.36 13.07 8.67
C PHE A 268 2.40 14.27 7.71
N ILE A 269 1.82 14.14 6.52
CA ILE A 269 1.56 15.27 5.63
C ILE A 269 0.40 16.09 6.24
N PRO A 270 0.53 17.43 6.35
CA PRO A 270 -0.54 18.30 6.85
C PRO A 270 -1.88 18.11 6.12
N GLU A 271 -2.99 18.25 6.83
CA GLU A 271 -4.34 18.00 6.30
C GLU A 271 -4.83 19.08 5.32
N ASP A 272 -4.22 20.26 5.34
CA ASP A 272 -4.53 21.40 4.46
C ASP A 272 -3.85 21.30 3.08
N GLU A 273 -2.97 20.32 2.88
CA GLU A 273 -2.29 20.11 1.61
C GLU A 273 -3.13 19.29 0.61
N ARG A 274 -3.09 19.70 -0.66
CA ARG A 274 -3.67 18.94 -1.77
C ARG A 274 -2.68 17.93 -2.32
N LEU A 275 -3.03 16.66 -2.24
CA LEU A 275 -2.18 15.54 -2.64
C LEU A 275 -2.70 14.88 -3.91
N ILE A 276 -1.78 14.56 -4.83
CA ILE A 276 -2.10 13.76 -6.02
C ILE A 276 -1.29 12.48 -5.98
N THR A 277 -1.97 11.33 -5.97
CA THR A 277 -1.30 10.02 -6.08
C THR A 277 -1.35 9.53 -7.52
N ILE A 278 -0.23 9.01 -8.00
CA ILE A 278 -0.12 8.41 -9.34
C ILE A 278 0.47 7.02 -9.18
N GLU A 279 -0.28 6.01 -9.60
CA GLU A 279 0.07 4.60 -9.42
C GLU A 279 -0.33 3.80 -10.66
N ASP A 280 0.33 2.67 -10.94
CA ASP A 280 -0.19 1.78 -12.00
C ASP A 280 -1.51 1.11 -11.59
N ALA A 281 -1.61 0.79 -10.31
CA ALA A 281 -2.87 0.47 -9.69
C ALA A 281 -2.84 0.99 -8.25
N ALA A 282 -3.93 1.62 -7.85
CA ALA A 282 -3.98 2.49 -6.71
C ALA A 282 -4.03 1.66 -5.42
N GLU A 283 -2.87 1.54 -4.77
CA GLU A 283 -2.65 0.88 -3.49
C GLU A 283 -2.62 1.89 -2.34
N LEU A 284 -2.20 3.13 -2.61
CA LEU A 284 -2.07 4.18 -1.60
C LEU A 284 -3.43 4.63 -1.06
N GLN A 285 -3.50 4.79 0.26
CA GLN A 285 -4.69 5.15 1.01
C GLN A 285 -4.39 6.29 1.99
N LEU A 286 -4.03 7.43 1.43
CA LEU A 286 -3.72 8.67 2.14
C LEU A 286 -4.93 9.11 3.00
N GLN A 287 -4.62 9.74 4.13
CA GLN A 287 -5.57 10.06 5.18
C GLN A 287 -6.13 11.48 5.06
N GLN A 288 -5.45 12.33 4.29
CA GLN A 288 -5.78 13.73 4.10
C GLN A 288 -7.12 13.89 3.38
N PRO A 289 -7.88 14.97 3.67
CA PRO A 289 -9.16 15.22 3.04
C PRO A 289 -9.02 15.53 1.54
N HIS A 290 -7.93 16.19 1.14
CA HIS A 290 -7.75 16.65 -0.23
C HIS A 290 -6.83 15.76 -1.07
N VAL A 291 -7.26 14.51 -1.33
CA VAL A 291 -6.49 13.55 -2.15
C VAL A 291 -7.18 13.30 -3.49
N ALA A 292 -6.47 13.56 -4.59
CA ALA A 292 -6.86 13.10 -5.93
C ALA A 292 -6.04 11.87 -6.32
N ARG A 293 -6.72 10.77 -6.67
CA ARG A 293 -6.07 9.50 -7.04
C ARG A 293 -6.11 9.32 -8.54
N MET A 294 -4.96 9.05 -9.15
CA MET A 294 -4.79 8.82 -10.58
C MET A 294 -4.14 7.45 -10.80
N GLU A 295 -4.63 6.73 -11.81
CA GLU A 295 -4.10 5.43 -12.22
C GLU A 295 -3.69 5.44 -13.68
N THR A 296 -2.61 4.71 -14.00
CA THR A 296 -2.26 4.45 -15.40
C THR A 296 -3.33 3.57 -16.04
N ARG A 297 -3.40 3.64 -17.37
CA ARG A 297 -4.33 2.83 -18.14
C ARG A 297 -3.58 2.17 -19.29
N PRO A 298 -3.49 0.83 -19.34
CA PRO A 298 -2.92 0.17 -20.50
C PRO A 298 -3.81 0.41 -21.72
N ALA A 299 -3.22 0.31 -22.91
CA ALA A 299 -3.96 0.39 -24.17
C ALA A 299 -5.19 -0.55 -24.18
N ASN A 300 -6.20 -0.18 -24.97
CA ASN A 300 -7.28 -1.10 -25.30
C ASN A 300 -6.76 -2.19 -26.28
N ILE A 301 -7.63 -3.14 -26.63
CA ILE A 301 -7.29 -4.27 -27.53
C ILE A 301 -6.84 -3.76 -28.91
N GLU A 302 -7.29 -2.58 -29.32
CA GLU A 302 -6.94 -1.91 -30.59
C GLU A 302 -5.63 -1.10 -30.49
N GLY A 303 -4.94 -1.11 -29.35
CA GLY A 303 -3.69 -0.37 -29.13
C GLY A 303 -3.88 1.12 -28.84
N HIS A 304 -5.10 1.57 -28.59
CA HIS A 304 -5.44 2.97 -28.35
C HIS A 304 -5.71 3.29 -26.88
N GLY A 305 -5.55 4.57 -26.52
CA GLY A 305 -5.97 5.09 -25.22
C GLY A 305 -5.07 4.69 -24.03
N GLU A 306 -3.83 4.28 -24.29
CA GLU A 306 -2.82 4.14 -23.23
C GLU A 306 -2.63 5.49 -22.51
N LEU A 307 -2.60 5.45 -21.18
CA LEU A 307 -2.21 6.58 -20.34
C LEU A 307 -1.05 6.13 -19.47
N LYS A 308 0.15 6.62 -19.77
CA LYS A 308 1.35 6.27 -19.04
C LYS A 308 1.48 7.12 -17.79
N GLN A 309 2.29 6.65 -16.84
CA GLN A 309 2.57 7.38 -15.60
C GLN A 309 3.09 8.79 -15.88
N ARG A 310 3.96 8.94 -16.89
CA ARG A 310 4.50 10.22 -17.34
C ARG A 310 3.41 11.23 -17.75
N ASP A 311 2.38 10.77 -18.45
CA ASP A 311 1.26 11.62 -18.88
C ASP A 311 0.47 12.13 -17.66
N LEU A 312 0.27 11.26 -16.67
CA LEU A 312 -0.41 11.59 -15.43
C LEU A 312 0.39 12.57 -14.58
N VAL A 313 1.72 12.44 -14.51
CA VAL A 313 2.59 13.40 -13.81
C VAL A 313 2.45 14.78 -14.43
N LYS A 314 2.57 14.89 -15.76
CA LYS A 314 2.41 16.17 -16.47
C LYS A 314 1.04 16.79 -16.26
N ASN A 315 -0.02 15.97 -16.23
CA ASN A 315 -1.36 16.43 -15.94
C ASN A 315 -1.50 16.91 -14.48
N ALA A 316 -0.95 16.16 -13.53
CA ALA A 316 -1.01 16.46 -12.11
C ALA A 316 -0.45 17.86 -11.80
N LEU A 317 0.63 18.27 -12.46
CA LEU A 317 1.23 19.61 -12.29
C LEU A 317 0.29 20.76 -12.68
N ARG A 318 -0.75 20.50 -13.47
CA ARG A 318 -1.79 21.50 -13.81
C ARG A 318 -2.96 21.53 -12.82
N MET A 319 -3.00 20.59 -11.90
CA MET A 319 -4.08 20.41 -10.93
C MET A 319 -3.81 21.13 -9.60
N ARG A 320 -2.80 22.03 -9.56
CA ARG A 320 -2.34 22.75 -8.36
C ARG A 320 -2.12 21.84 -7.15
N PRO A 321 -1.30 20.77 -7.25
CA PRO A 321 -0.96 19.96 -6.09
C PRO A 321 0.00 20.73 -5.16
N ASP A 322 -0.06 20.44 -3.86
CA ASP A 322 1.03 20.73 -2.93
C ASP A 322 2.11 19.65 -3.03
N ARG A 323 1.70 18.38 -3.18
CA ARG A 323 2.60 17.23 -3.36
C ARG A 323 2.12 16.27 -4.42
N VAL A 324 3.06 15.68 -5.15
CA VAL A 324 2.81 14.59 -6.09
C VAL A 324 3.45 13.32 -5.55
N ILE A 325 2.64 12.30 -5.30
CA ILE A 325 3.07 11.04 -4.70
C ILE A 325 3.04 9.96 -5.78
N LEU A 326 4.22 9.43 -6.14
CA LEU A 326 4.32 8.32 -7.09
C LEU A 326 4.39 6.99 -6.33
N GLY A 327 3.43 6.10 -6.59
CA GLY A 327 3.41 4.78 -5.96
C GLY A 327 4.68 3.99 -6.23
N GLU A 328 5.22 4.08 -7.45
CA GLU A 328 6.48 3.49 -7.86
C GLU A 328 7.02 4.23 -9.08
N CYS A 329 8.32 4.54 -9.12
CA CYS A 329 8.99 5.10 -10.28
C CYS A 329 9.85 4.00 -10.93
N ARG A 330 9.62 3.75 -12.22
CA ARG A 330 10.16 2.66 -13.03
C ARG A 330 10.88 3.13 -14.30
N GLY A 331 10.56 4.32 -14.82
CA GLY A 331 10.95 4.72 -16.16
C GLY A 331 10.96 6.21 -16.44
N GLU A 332 10.48 6.60 -17.62
CA GLU A 332 10.61 7.96 -18.17
C GLU A 332 9.89 9.05 -17.35
N GLU A 333 8.92 8.68 -16.51
CA GLU A 333 8.26 9.58 -15.57
C GLU A 333 9.21 10.16 -14.52
N ALA A 334 10.38 9.54 -14.29
CA ALA A 334 11.38 10.01 -13.33
C ALA A 334 11.81 11.46 -13.59
N PHE A 335 11.93 11.86 -14.85
CA PHE A 335 12.30 13.24 -15.19
C PHE A 335 11.21 14.24 -14.79
N ASP A 336 9.96 13.97 -15.16
CA ASP A 336 8.83 14.84 -14.82
C ASP A 336 8.58 14.85 -13.29
N MET A 337 8.86 13.74 -12.61
CA MET A 337 8.83 13.64 -11.13
C MET A 337 9.91 14.52 -10.48
N LEU A 338 11.17 14.42 -10.90
CA LEU A 338 12.25 15.25 -10.34
C LEU A 338 12.05 16.73 -10.68
N GLN A 339 11.51 17.04 -11.85
CA GLN A 339 11.09 18.40 -12.20
C GLN A 339 10.04 18.92 -11.23
N ALA A 340 8.99 18.14 -10.95
CA ALA A 340 7.96 18.51 -9.98
C ALA A 340 8.56 18.83 -8.60
N MET A 341 9.43 17.94 -8.12
CA MET A 341 10.13 18.09 -6.83
C MET A 341 10.98 19.36 -6.77
N ASN A 342 11.65 19.72 -7.87
CA ASN A 342 12.42 20.97 -7.97
C ASN A 342 11.57 22.23 -8.18
N THR A 343 10.29 22.11 -8.58
CA THR A 343 9.46 23.24 -9.03
C THR A 343 8.20 23.40 -8.19
N GLY A 344 8.39 23.61 -6.88
CA GLY A 344 7.31 24.04 -5.98
C GLY A 344 6.38 22.93 -5.49
N HIS A 345 6.74 21.66 -5.69
CA HIS A 345 6.04 20.49 -5.15
C HIS A 345 6.94 19.72 -4.16
N GLU A 346 7.62 20.48 -3.31
CA GLU A 346 8.51 19.96 -2.25
C GLU A 346 7.75 19.01 -1.31
N GLY A 347 8.47 18.04 -0.74
CA GLY A 347 7.87 17.05 0.17
C GLY A 347 7.14 15.93 -0.52
N SER A 348 7.18 15.90 -1.86
CA SER A 348 6.74 14.78 -2.68
C SER A 348 7.48 13.49 -2.32
N MET A 349 6.83 12.35 -2.54
CA MET A 349 7.41 11.04 -2.23
C MET A 349 7.23 10.08 -3.38
N ALA A 350 8.19 9.18 -3.55
CA ALA A 350 8.08 8.08 -4.49
C ALA A 350 8.73 6.80 -3.96
N THR A 351 8.31 5.65 -4.49
CA THR A 351 9.04 4.40 -4.25
C THR A 351 9.90 3.99 -5.43
N ILE A 352 11.06 3.39 -5.17
CA ILE A 352 11.99 2.93 -6.21
C ILE A 352 12.52 1.54 -5.85
N HIS A 353 12.68 0.69 -6.86
CA HIS A 353 13.34 -0.60 -6.70
C HIS A 353 14.87 -0.46 -6.71
N ALA A 354 15.49 -0.58 -5.54
CA ALA A 354 16.94 -0.62 -5.41
C ALA A 354 17.38 -1.43 -4.17
N ASN A 355 18.62 -1.91 -4.18
CA ASN A 355 19.17 -2.73 -3.10
C ASN A 355 19.88 -1.89 -2.03
N THR A 356 20.35 -0.70 -2.40
CA THR A 356 21.00 0.27 -1.51
C THR A 356 20.57 1.70 -1.85
N PRO A 357 20.78 2.68 -0.95
CA PRO A 357 20.54 4.09 -1.25
C PRO A 357 21.32 4.58 -2.48
N ARG A 358 22.56 4.11 -2.65
CA ARG A 358 23.39 4.47 -3.82
C ARG A 358 22.88 3.83 -5.10
N ASP A 359 22.38 2.61 -5.05
CA ASP A 359 21.70 1.99 -6.21
C ASP A 359 20.43 2.77 -6.60
N ALA A 360 19.70 3.35 -5.62
CA ALA A 360 18.51 4.15 -5.91
C ALA A 360 18.87 5.40 -6.73
N ILE A 361 19.98 6.06 -6.40
CA ILE A 361 20.53 7.18 -7.20
C ILE A 361 20.92 6.69 -8.60
N SER A 362 21.66 5.59 -8.72
CA SER A 362 22.06 5.05 -10.03
C SER A 362 20.84 4.63 -10.88
N ARG A 363 19.78 4.13 -10.26
CA ARG A 363 18.51 3.81 -10.94
C ARG A 363 17.82 5.06 -11.48
N LEU A 364 17.78 6.14 -10.71
CA LEU A 364 17.28 7.43 -11.18
C LEU A 364 18.12 7.96 -12.36
N GLU A 365 19.45 7.88 -12.29
CA GLU A 365 20.32 8.26 -13.41
C GLU A 365 19.97 7.48 -14.69
N GLN A 366 19.77 6.17 -14.57
CA GLN A 366 19.37 5.31 -15.70
C GLN A 366 17.99 5.69 -16.26
N MET A 367 16.99 5.88 -15.40
CA MET A 367 15.64 6.28 -15.81
C MET A 367 15.64 7.62 -16.56
N LEU A 368 16.43 8.59 -16.10
CA LEU A 368 16.59 9.86 -16.79
C LEU A 368 17.27 9.69 -18.16
N GLY A 369 18.26 8.80 -18.26
CA GLY A 369 18.90 8.44 -19.53
C GLY A 369 17.93 7.83 -20.56
N MET A 370 16.86 7.17 -20.11
CA MET A 370 15.84 6.57 -20.98
C MET A 370 14.89 7.60 -21.62
N THR A 371 14.86 8.84 -21.13
CA THR A 371 13.94 9.88 -21.64
C THR A 371 14.27 10.36 -23.05
N GLY A 372 15.45 10.01 -23.57
CA GLY A 372 15.93 10.41 -24.90
C GLY A 372 16.32 11.89 -25.01
N MET A 373 16.30 12.65 -23.91
CA MET A 373 16.75 14.04 -23.90
C MET A 373 18.29 14.11 -23.86
N PRO A 374 18.93 15.00 -24.64
CA PRO A 374 20.37 15.18 -24.63
C PRO A 374 20.80 15.94 -23.36
N MET A 375 20.90 15.23 -22.24
CA MET A 375 21.41 15.76 -20.97
C MET A 375 22.81 15.23 -20.67
N THR A 376 23.68 16.08 -20.14
CA THR A 376 24.96 15.62 -19.60
C THR A 376 24.72 14.85 -18.30
N VAL A 377 25.60 13.88 -17.99
CA VAL A 377 25.56 13.12 -16.73
C VAL A 377 25.57 14.07 -15.52
N GLN A 378 26.37 15.13 -15.59
CA GLN A 378 26.42 16.17 -14.56
C GLN A 378 25.07 16.86 -14.36
N SER A 379 24.34 17.16 -15.45
CA SER A 379 23.01 17.79 -15.37
C SER A 379 21.97 16.86 -14.73
N ILE A 380 22.01 15.57 -15.08
CA ILE A 380 21.15 14.53 -14.49
C ILE A 380 21.40 14.45 -12.99
N ARG A 381 22.67 14.36 -12.59
CA ARG A 381 23.04 14.27 -11.17
C ARG A 381 22.66 15.52 -10.39
N SER A 382 22.83 16.69 -10.99
CA SER A 382 22.42 17.97 -10.40
C SER A 382 20.91 18.01 -10.15
N GLN A 383 20.10 17.57 -11.11
CA GLN A 383 18.65 17.49 -10.91
C GLN A 383 18.25 16.52 -9.79
N ILE A 384 18.90 15.36 -9.71
CA ILE A 384 18.64 14.38 -8.64
C ILE A 384 19.04 14.95 -7.27
N ALA A 385 20.25 15.53 -7.16
CA ALA A 385 20.78 16.06 -5.91
C ALA A 385 20.01 17.28 -5.40
N SER A 386 19.43 18.08 -6.30
CA SER A 386 18.60 19.23 -5.96
C SER A 386 17.18 18.82 -5.54
N ALA A 387 16.64 17.75 -6.13
CA ALA A 387 15.25 17.34 -5.89
C ALA A 387 15.07 16.53 -4.60
N LEU A 388 16.06 15.71 -4.23
CA LEU A 388 15.92 14.72 -3.18
C LEU A 388 16.55 15.20 -1.87
N ASP A 389 15.81 15.04 -0.77
CA ASP A 389 16.35 15.28 0.57
C ASP A 389 16.73 13.96 1.27
N ILE A 390 15.83 12.95 1.22
CA ILE A 390 15.96 11.73 2.03
C ILE A 390 15.74 10.47 1.20
N ILE A 391 16.56 9.44 1.46
CA ILE A 391 16.36 8.09 0.97
C ILE A 391 16.17 7.14 2.16
N VAL A 392 15.02 6.46 2.21
CA VAL A 392 14.70 5.42 3.21
C VAL A 392 14.84 4.06 2.55
N GLN A 393 15.84 3.27 2.96
CA GLN A 393 16.08 1.94 2.42
C GLN A 393 15.38 0.87 3.24
N LEU A 394 14.57 0.05 2.59
CA LEU A 394 13.93 -1.13 3.16
C LEU A 394 14.59 -2.41 2.65
N THR A 395 14.71 -3.38 3.54
CA THR A 395 15.18 -4.72 3.20
C THR A 395 14.31 -5.77 3.88
N ARG A 396 13.96 -6.83 3.13
CA ARG A 396 13.44 -8.07 3.69
C ARG A 396 14.65 -8.94 4.04
N LEU A 397 14.84 -9.20 5.32
CA LEU A 397 15.96 -10.01 5.79
C LEU A 397 15.66 -11.51 5.55
N SER A 398 16.67 -12.37 5.76
CA SER A 398 16.55 -13.82 5.53
C SER A 398 15.55 -14.49 6.47
N ASP A 399 15.30 -13.92 7.65
CA ASP A 399 14.25 -14.37 8.59
C ASP A 399 12.84 -13.91 8.18
N GLY A 400 12.71 -13.26 7.03
CA GLY A 400 11.45 -12.77 6.48
C GLY A 400 10.99 -11.42 7.04
N LYS A 401 11.64 -10.89 8.08
CA LYS A 401 11.29 -9.58 8.66
C LYS A 401 11.68 -8.46 7.71
N ARG A 402 10.87 -7.40 7.70
CA ARG A 402 11.11 -6.18 6.93
C ARG A 402 11.66 -5.13 7.88
N LYS A 403 12.78 -4.50 7.52
CA LYS A 403 13.42 -3.44 8.33
C LYS A 403 13.85 -2.26 7.47
N VAL A 404 13.87 -1.07 8.07
CA VAL A 404 14.56 0.12 7.54
C VAL A 404 16.06 -0.05 7.77
N THR A 405 16.79 -0.46 6.74
CA THR A 405 18.22 -0.78 6.89
C THR A 405 19.14 0.44 6.79
N SER A 406 18.67 1.52 6.16
CA SER A 406 19.40 2.77 6.05
C SER A 406 18.43 3.94 5.90
N VAL A 407 18.75 5.08 6.50
CA VAL A 407 18.14 6.38 6.23
C VAL A 407 19.27 7.32 5.89
N ALA A 408 19.29 7.84 4.67
CA ALA A 408 20.36 8.72 4.18
C ALA A 408 19.80 10.07 3.74
N GLU A 409 20.50 11.15 4.08
CA GLU A 409 20.26 12.49 3.57
C GLU A 409 21.12 12.72 2.33
N VAL A 410 20.54 13.26 1.26
CA VAL A 410 21.26 13.75 0.09
C VAL A 410 21.72 15.18 0.39
N THR A 411 23.03 15.41 0.32
CA THR A 411 23.65 16.66 0.80
C THR A 411 24.19 17.55 -0.33
N GLY A 412 23.78 17.25 -1.57
CA GLY A 412 24.20 17.97 -2.78
C GLY A 412 25.23 17.19 -3.60
N MET A 413 26.15 17.91 -4.24
CA MET A 413 27.18 17.33 -5.11
C MET A 413 28.56 17.89 -4.79
N GLU A 414 29.58 17.06 -5.00
CA GLU A 414 30.99 17.45 -5.07
C GLU A 414 31.55 16.99 -6.41
N GLY A 415 31.87 17.95 -7.29
CA GLY A 415 32.19 17.65 -8.69
C GLY A 415 31.02 16.91 -9.36
N ASP A 416 31.26 15.70 -9.84
CA ASP A 416 30.26 14.83 -10.49
C ASP A 416 29.66 13.78 -9.55
N VAL A 417 29.93 13.83 -8.24
CA VAL A 417 29.47 12.81 -7.29
C VAL A 417 28.36 13.39 -6.41
N ILE A 418 27.21 12.72 -6.38
CA ILE A 418 26.13 13.02 -5.43
C ILE A 418 26.58 12.58 -4.03
N GLN A 419 26.59 13.54 -3.12
CA GLN A 419 26.99 13.35 -1.73
C GLN A 419 25.77 12.93 -0.90
N MET A 420 25.99 11.95 -0.03
CA MET A 420 24.96 11.43 0.87
C MET A 420 25.57 11.18 2.24
N GLN A 421 24.80 11.42 3.28
CA GLN A 421 25.18 11.08 4.65
C GLN A 421 24.14 10.13 5.25
N GLU A 422 24.60 8.96 5.66
CA GLU A 422 23.74 8.00 6.37
C GLU A 422 23.50 8.51 7.79
N ILE A 423 22.24 8.65 8.19
CA ILE A 423 21.80 9.13 9.50
C ILE A 423 21.59 7.95 10.45
N PHE A 424 20.88 6.93 9.96
CA PHE A 424 20.54 5.72 10.69
C PHE A 424 20.86 4.50 9.86
N ARG A 425 21.25 3.40 10.52
CA ARG A 425 21.45 2.11 9.88
C ARG A 425 21.04 0.96 10.77
N PHE A 426 20.77 -0.19 10.15
CA PHE A 426 20.57 -1.46 10.86
C PHE A 426 21.86 -2.30 10.83
N VAL A 427 22.43 -2.55 12.00
CA VAL A 427 23.63 -3.38 12.17
C VAL A 427 23.21 -4.80 12.53
N ARG A 428 23.59 -5.76 11.67
CA ARG A 428 23.46 -7.19 11.96
C ARG A 428 24.63 -7.63 12.82
N THR A 429 24.35 -8.17 14.01
CA THR A 429 25.38 -8.65 14.95
C THR A 429 25.50 -10.17 14.97
N GLY A 430 24.49 -10.89 14.46
CA GLY A 430 24.53 -12.35 14.37
C GLY A 430 23.22 -12.96 13.88
N MET A 431 23.14 -14.28 14.01
CA MET A 431 21.96 -15.08 13.69
C MET A 431 21.79 -16.15 14.77
N GLU A 432 20.57 -16.32 15.27
CA GLU A 432 20.21 -17.41 16.19
C GLU A 432 20.18 -18.75 15.44
N ALA A 433 20.20 -19.86 16.19
CA ALA A 433 20.22 -21.21 15.62
C ALA A 433 18.96 -21.55 14.79
N ASP A 434 17.85 -20.85 15.02
CA ASP A 434 16.59 -20.98 14.29
C ASP A 434 16.53 -20.12 13.00
N GLY A 435 17.62 -19.41 12.67
CA GLY A 435 17.72 -18.53 11.52
C GLY A 435 17.23 -17.09 11.75
N LYS A 436 16.81 -16.74 12.97
CA LYS A 436 16.39 -15.37 13.32
C LYS A 436 17.60 -14.43 13.36
N ILE A 437 17.47 -13.26 12.75
CA ILE A 437 18.57 -12.28 12.73
C ILE A 437 18.61 -11.49 14.03
N ILE A 438 19.81 -11.41 14.61
CA ILE A 438 20.13 -10.53 15.73
C ILE A 438 20.78 -9.26 15.16
N GLY A 439 20.25 -8.12 15.54
CA GLY A 439 20.80 -6.83 15.16
C GLY A 439 20.05 -5.69 15.85
N HIS A 440 20.59 -4.50 15.72
CA HIS A 440 20.02 -3.29 16.30
C HIS A 440 20.10 -2.15 15.29
N PHE A 441 19.26 -1.14 15.48
CA PHE A 441 19.38 0.12 14.75
C PHE A 441 20.35 1.01 15.52
N GLU A 442 21.16 1.77 14.83
CA GLU A 442 22.03 2.79 15.44
C GLU A 442 22.02 4.07 14.60
N ALA A 443 22.28 5.20 15.24
CA ALA A 443 22.62 6.43 14.54
C ALA A 443 24.12 6.42 14.20
N THR A 444 24.49 7.13 13.14
CA THR A 444 25.89 7.19 12.66
C THR A 444 26.70 8.31 13.32
N GLY A 445 26.07 9.19 14.11
CA GLY A 445 26.67 10.42 14.61
C GLY A 445 26.38 11.65 13.74
N ILE A 446 25.83 11.45 12.54
CA ILE A 446 25.46 12.54 11.65
C ILE A 446 24.19 13.22 12.15
N ARG A 447 24.25 14.55 12.25
CA ARG A 447 23.07 15.40 12.43
C ARG A 447 22.63 15.91 11.05
N PRO A 448 21.42 15.55 10.59
CA PRO A 448 20.94 15.97 9.27
C PRO A 448 20.87 17.48 9.13
N ARG A 449 21.13 18.00 7.93
CA ARG A 449 21.03 19.44 7.64
C ARG A 449 19.60 19.94 7.78
N PHE A 450 18.62 19.11 7.38
CA PHE A 450 17.20 19.47 7.53
C PHE A 450 16.73 19.69 8.98
N LEU A 451 17.55 19.37 10.00
CA LEU A 451 17.25 19.74 11.39
C LEU A 451 17.17 21.25 11.59
N GLU A 452 17.88 22.05 10.77
CA GLU A 452 17.80 23.52 10.82
C GLU A 452 16.40 24.00 10.38
N ASP A 453 15.86 23.43 9.31
CA ASP A 453 14.50 23.71 8.84
C ASP A 453 13.46 23.35 9.90
N LEU A 454 13.63 22.19 10.53
CA LEU A 454 12.78 21.74 11.63
C LEU A 454 12.82 22.68 12.83
N ARG A 455 14.00 23.16 13.20
CA ARG A 455 14.16 24.16 14.27
C ARG A 455 13.45 25.47 13.93
N ASN A 456 13.49 25.90 12.67
CA ASN A 456 12.74 27.09 12.21
C ASN A 456 11.23 26.90 12.30
N MET A 457 10.75 25.65 12.24
CA MET A 457 9.35 25.26 12.49
C MET A 457 9.04 25.02 13.98
N GLY A 458 10.00 25.23 14.89
CA GLY A 458 9.86 24.99 16.32
C GLY A 458 9.95 23.52 16.75
N ILE A 459 10.39 22.64 15.86
CA ILE A 459 10.58 21.21 16.11
C ILE A 459 12.07 20.96 16.42
N GLU A 460 12.38 20.56 17.65
CA GLU A 460 13.74 20.23 18.06
C GLU A 460 13.87 18.76 18.46
N PHE A 461 14.99 18.16 18.07
CA PHE A 461 15.34 16.79 18.43
C PHE A 461 16.49 16.76 19.44
N PRO A 462 16.36 16.00 20.55
CA PRO A 462 17.45 15.78 21.49
C PRO A 462 18.67 15.16 20.80
N GLY A 463 19.87 15.58 21.22
CA GLY A 463 21.14 15.06 20.65
C GLY A 463 21.28 13.53 20.73
N LYS A 464 20.66 12.89 21.74
CA LYS A 464 20.63 11.44 21.91
C LYS A 464 20.04 10.67 20.73
N TYR A 465 19.20 11.30 19.90
CA TYR A 465 18.64 10.66 18.69
C TYR A 465 19.73 10.33 17.68
N PHE A 466 20.83 11.08 17.69
CA PHE A 466 21.92 10.96 16.72
C PHE A 466 23.23 10.47 17.36
N GLU A 467 23.20 9.99 18.61
CA GLU A 467 24.39 9.52 19.32
C GLU A 467 24.90 8.18 18.71
N PRO A 468 26.15 8.11 18.23
CA PRO A 468 26.69 6.90 17.60
C PRO A 468 27.04 5.82 18.64
N GLY A 469 27.03 4.56 18.21
CA GLY A 469 27.49 3.43 19.02
C GLY A 469 26.55 2.99 20.15
N ARG A 470 25.36 3.61 20.24
CA ARG A 470 24.26 3.15 21.09
C ARG A 470 23.12 2.61 20.23
N PRO A 471 22.57 1.44 20.57
CA PRO A 471 21.31 0.98 19.99
C PRO A 471 20.23 2.05 20.16
N GLN A 472 19.51 2.34 19.07
CA GLN A 472 18.35 3.20 19.09
C GLN A 472 17.19 2.51 19.81
N GLU A 473 16.48 3.29 20.63
CA GLU A 473 15.28 2.85 21.36
C GLU A 473 14.01 2.96 20.50
#